data_AF-A0A844C6C1-F1
#
_entry.id   AF-A0A844C6C1-F1
#
_cell.length_a   1.000
_cell.length_b   1.000
_cell.length_c   1.000
_cell.angle_alpha   90.00
_cell.angle_beta   90.00
_cell.angle_gamma   90.00
#
_symmetry.space_group_name_H-M   'P 1'
#
loop_
_entity.id
_entity.type
_entity.pdbx_description
1 polymer ?
#
loop_
_entity_poly.entity_id
_entity_poly.type
_entity_poly.pdbx_seq_one_letter_code
_entity_poly.pdbx_strand_id
1 'polypeptide(L)'
;MNEAPVTADNEFTPVNSVVELATYYDALSQPGVANLTLLGPGEKSHPLVIVEQLEEDYLLFDLTAIRDVAPSLRRGGKFILSGYTPGGLVRSNPLAVRDFSSVEGRLLAYVDWPKEIHVQQRRASFRASLRLGMHVGVLVRSADNDKEELVELQGDLRDLSATGCLAEFFMQDGVSRVLPDIATEIALHFPNGTSFEVTARVRHIKNDNDRQVMAVGFEFENPSKAQEREVWNYVREIEREASRSASNGDSRNESELFRIRDEDDDRLGRRHKHQYATPMARRLARIAGYLDSQMVVMRQGEAVSSQQLSLHADRLLDMLDDDREEALFSVHCIHRESRWVRHGLAVALRMADMLGSQKVPRELRKAVAASAMVHDLGKGLLPQDIWRATTLSTEMYEEMHTHVDALLDKMGGVKWLAPVVRDNVIAQINERLDGSGYPLGLKADQLGQLARIAAVVDSMDALQRSRPDRPAKPAAVAAKLMQPLVDQFDESWLKKYVTHFGVLPIGSLLRFEKGVFAWVVGLDRQKRVAKVRVSPHKYAPDEKLGTVIAGAALAELGRIRDVLVPET
;
A
#
# COMPACT_ATOMS: atom_id res chain seq x y z
N MET A 1 -2.77 -45.40 8.31
CA MET A 1 -4.21 -45.08 8.34
C MET A 1 -4.35 -43.88 9.26
N ASN A 2 -4.57 -42.70 8.69
CA ASN A 2 -5.16 -41.51 9.31
C ASN A 2 -4.98 -40.33 8.33
N GLU A 3 -5.98 -40.25 7.46
CA GLU A 3 -6.71 -39.06 7.00
C GLU A 3 -5.89 -37.77 6.79
N ALA A 4 -5.61 -37.54 5.50
CA ALA A 4 -5.34 -36.23 4.94
C ALA A 4 -6.57 -35.31 5.14
N PRO A 5 -6.36 -33.99 5.26
CA PRO A 5 -7.47 -33.06 5.42
C PRO A 5 -8.32 -33.02 4.15
N VAL A 6 -9.63 -33.16 4.34
CA VAL A 6 -10.66 -33.08 3.31
C VAL A 6 -10.54 -31.72 2.59
N THR A 7 -10.04 -31.76 1.37
CA THR A 7 -10.13 -30.65 0.42
C THR A 7 -11.60 -30.46 0.06
N ALA A 8 -12.20 -29.34 0.47
CA ALA A 8 -13.51 -28.94 -0.04
C ALA A 8 -13.43 -28.82 -1.56
N ASP A 9 -14.32 -29.54 -2.25
CA ASP A 9 -14.30 -29.81 -3.68
C ASP A 9 -14.08 -28.57 -4.55
N ASN A 10 -13.01 -28.61 -5.32
CA ASN A 10 -12.67 -27.64 -6.36
C ASN A 10 -13.15 -28.14 -7.74
N GLU A 11 -14.05 -29.14 -7.78
CA GLU A 11 -14.56 -29.75 -9.00
C GLU A 11 -15.70 -28.94 -9.62
N PHE A 12 -15.72 -28.91 -10.95
CA PHE A 12 -16.86 -28.38 -11.69
C PHE A 12 -18.02 -29.37 -11.59
N THR A 13 -19.17 -28.93 -11.11
CA THR A 13 -20.39 -29.73 -11.08
C THR A 13 -21.15 -29.57 -12.40
N PRO A 14 -21.48 -30.67 -13.10
CA PRO A 14 -22.31 -30.60 -14.30
C PRO A 14 -23.75 -30.23 -13.95
N VAL A 15 -24.32 -29.33 -14.73
CA VAL A 15 -25.72 -28.89 -14.69
C VAL A 15 -26.33 -29.14 -16.06
N ASN A 16 -27.42 -29.90 -16.10
CA ASN A 16 -28.10 -30.32 -17.34
C ASN A 16 -29.62 -30.12 -17.30
N SER A 17 -30.16 -29.57 -16.20
CA SER A 17 -31.56 -29.17 -16.10
C SER A 17 -31.83 -28.00 -17.04
N VAL A 18 -32.86 -28.09 -17.88
CA VAL A 18 -33.20 -27.05 -18.88
C VAL A 18 -33.43 -25.68 -18.20
N VAL A 19 -34.13 -25.67 -17.06
CA VAL A 19 -34.43 -24.45 -16.28
C VAL A 19 -33.15 -23.84 -15.69
N GLU A 20 -32.25 -24.69 -15.19
CA GLU A 20 -30.99 -24.22 -14.61
C GLU A 20 -30.02 -23.75 -15.71
N LEU A 21 -29.95 -24.45 -16.85
CA LEU A 21 -29.19 -24.03 -18.02
C LEU A 21 -29.64 -22.65 -18.49
N ALA A 22 -30.96 -22.43 -18.65
CA ALA A 22 -31.52 -21.13 -19.03
C ALA A 22 -31.12 -20.03 -18.03
N THR A 23 -31.12 -20.33 -16.72
CA THR A 23 -30.67 -19.38 -15.69
C THR A 23 -29.19 -19.00 -15.84
N TYR A 24 -28.32 -19.96 -16.13
CA TYR A 24 -26.90 -19.67 -16.33
C TYR A 24 -26.62 -18.93 -17.65
N TYR A 25 -27.30 -19.29 -18.75
CA TYR A 25 -27.15 -18.59 -20.02
C TYR A 25 -27.76 -17.17 -19.99
N ASP A 26 -28.84 -16.96 -19.23
CA ASP A 26 -29.39 -15.63 -18.95
C ASP A 26 -28.37 -14.77 -18.21
N ALA A 27 -27.74 -15.30 -17.16
CA ALA A 27 -26.67 -14.61 -16.44
C ALA A 27 -25.46 -14.28 -17.35
N LEU A 28 -25.09 -15.19 -18.26
CA LEU A 28 -24.03 -14.99 -19.24
C LEU A 28 -24.40 -13.99 -20.36
N SER A 29 -25.69 -13.70 -20.56
CA SER A 29 -26.15 -12.73 -21.56
C SER A 29 -25.88 -11.28 -21.17
N GLN A 30 -25.58 -11.02 -19.89
CA GLN A 30 -25.23 -9.68 -19.45
C GLN A 30 -23.94 -9.19 -20.13
N PRO A 31 -23.88 -7.90 -20.54
CA PRO A 31 -22.73 -7.35 -21.23
C PRO A 31 -21.42 -7.53 -20.46
N GLY A 32 -20.40 -8.10 -21.11
CA GLY A 32 -19.05 -8.28 -20.55
C GLY A 32 -18.87 -9.49 -19.64
N VAL A 33 -19.90 -10.34 -19.50
CA VAL A 33 -19.83 -11.53 -18.64
C VAL A 33 -19.30 -12.76 -19.38
N ALA A 34 -19.75 -12.99 -20.61
CA ALA A 34 -19.38 -14.16 -21.40
C ALA A 34 -18.07 -13.98 -22.19
N ASN A 35 -17.31 -15.06 -22.31
CA ASN A 35 -16.12 -15.16 -23.14
C ASN A 35 -16.16 -16.44 -23.99
N LEU A 36 -15.68 -16.33 -25.23
CA LEU A 36 -15.48 -17.42 -26.17
C LEU A 36 -14.00 -17.75 -26.25
N THR A 37 -13.65 -19.01 -26.03
CA THR A 37 -12.28 -19.52 -26.20
C THR A 37 -12.27 -20.59 -27.29
N LEU A 38 -11.58 -20.32 -28.40
CA LEU A 38 -11.40 -21.30 -29.49
C LEU A 38 -10.53 -22.47 -29.02
N LEU A 39 -10.91 -23.70 -29.37
CA LEU A 39 -10.12 -24.89 -29.09
C LEU A 39 -9.07 -25.11 -30.20
N GLY A 40 -7.79 -25.04 -29.87
CA GLY A 40 -6.68 -25.21 -30.82
C GLY A 40 -5.36 -24.59 -30.37
N PRO A 41 -4.30 -24.62 -31.21
CA PRO A 41 -3.01 -24.02 -30.87
C PRO A 41 -3.12 -22.49 -30.75
N GLY A 42 -2.82 -21.96 -29.55
CA GLY A 42 -2.90 -20.53 -29.23
C GLY A 42 -4.23 -20.12 -28.57
N GLU A 43 -4.68 -20.86 -27.55
CA GLU A 43 -5.91 -20.58 -26.79
C GLU A 43 -5.92 -19.14 -26.27
N LYS A 44 -6.76 -18.30 -26.88
CA LYS A 44 -7.03 -16.93 -26.45
C LYS A 44 -8.53 -16.79 -26.24
N SER A 45 -8.89 -16.13 -25.14
CA SER A 45 -10.29 -15.86 -24.80
C SER A 45 -10.71 -14.50 -25.36
N HIS A 46 -11.91 -14.44 -25.91
CA HIS A 46 -12.47 -13.27 -26.57
C HIS A 46 -13.81 -12.91 -25.91
N PRO A 47 -14.07 -11.62 -25.57
CA PRO A 47 -15.34 -11.22 -25.00
C PRO A 47 -16.49 -11.46 -25.99
N LEU A 48 -17.60 -11.99 -25.49
CA LEU A 48 -18.75 -12.39 -26.28
C LEU A 48 -20.04 -11.75 -25.74
N VAL A 49 -20.96 -11.42 -26.63
CA VAL A 49 -22.32 -11.01 -26.25
C VAL A 49 -23.31 -12.05 -26.73
N ILE A 50 -24.13 -12.55 -25.82
CA ILE A 50 -25.29 -13.40 -26.14
C ILE A 50 -26.48 -12.46 -26.34
N VAL A 51 -27.03 -12.45 -27.54
CA VAL A 51 -28.06 -11.48 -27.97
C VAL A 51 -29.46 -11.98 -27.65
N GLU A 52 -29.67 -13.26 -27.84
CA GLU A 52 -30.96 -13.90 -27.70
C GLU A 52 -30.74 -15.35 -27.33
N GLN A 53 -31.67 -15.89 -26.55
CA GLN A 53 -31.75 -17.29 -26.23
C GLN A 53 -33.18 -17.76 -26.49
N LEU A 54 -33.32 -18.83 -27.25
CA LEU A 54 -34.58 -19.52 -27.41
C LEU A 54 -34.39 -20.92 -26.82
N GLU A 55 -35.02 -21.16 -25.66
CA GLU A 55 -34.87 -22.40 -24.92
C GLU A 55 -35.12 -23.62 -25.81
N GLU A 56 -34.22 -24.62 -25.70
CA GLU A 56 -34.21 -25.86 -26.49
C GLU A 56 -33.96 -25.73 -28.01
N ASP A 57 -33.84 -24.52 -28.57
CA ASP A 57 -33.55 -24.33 -30.00
C ASP A 57 -32.11 -23.82 -30.22
N TYR A 58 -31.83 -22.55 -29.90
CA TYR A 58 -30.52 -21.97 -30.16
C TYR A 58 -30.14 -20.82 -29.20
N LEU A 59 -28.83 -20.58 -29.12
CA LEU A 59 -28.24 -19.35 -28.63
C LEU A 59 -27.78 -18.48 -29.81
N LEU A 60 -28.04 -17.18 -29.73
CA LEU A 60 -27.62 -16.21 -30.73
C LEU A 60 -26.47 -15.34 -30.20
N PHE A 61 -25.32 -15.43 -30.84
CA PHE A 61 -24.12 -14.70 -30.43
C PHE A 61 -23.82 -13.53 -31.36
N ASP A 62 -23.40 -12.40 -30.80
CA ASP A 62 -22.84 -11.28 -31.56
C ASP A 62 -21.32 -11.36 -31.58
N LEU A 63 -20.77 -11.59 -32.78
CA LEU A 63 -19.33 -11.69 -33.03
C LEU A 63 -18.76 -10.41 -33.65
N THR A 64 -19.51 -9.31 -33.67
CA THR A 64 -19.12 -8.07 -34.37
C THR A 64 -17.81 -7.49 -33.84
N ALA A 65 -17.56 -7.59 -32.53
CA ALA A 65 -16.34 -7.12 -31.89
C ALA A 65 -15.15 -8.08 -32.04
N ILE A 66 -15.41 -9.33 -32.44
CA ILE A 66 -14.42 -10.43 -32.50
C ILE A 66 -14.47 -11.13 -33.86
N ARG A 67 -14.57 -10.35 -34.94
CA ARG A 67 -14.69 -10.86 -36.32
C ARG A 67 -13.50 -11.75 -36.74
N ASP A 68 -12.36 -11.60 -36.08
CA ASP A 68 -11.16 -12.39 -36.26
C ASP A 68 -11.34 -13.87 -35.91
N VAL A 69 -12.28 -14.23 -35.03
CA VAL A 69 -12.58 -15.64 -34.70
C VAL A 69 -13.49 -16.33 -35.72
N ALA A 70 -14.27 -15.56 -36.49
CA ALA A 70 -15.29 -16.08 -37.39
C ALA A 70 -14.75 -17.02 -38.49
N PRO A 71 -13.58 -16.79 -39.12
CA PRO A 71 -13.02 -17.72 -40.11
C PRO A 71 -12.75 -19.12 -39.53
N SER A 72 -12.30 -19.20 -38.28
CA SER A 72 -12.05 -20.48 -37.61
C SER A 72 -13.35 -21.21 -37.27
N LEU A 73 -14.36 -20.48 -36.79
CA LEU A 73 -15.69 -21.04 -36.52
C LEU A 73 -16.38 -21.52 -37.80
N ARG A 74 -16.28 -20.79 -38.91
CA ARG A 74 -16.80 -21.20 -40.23
C ARG A 74 -16.17 -22.48 -40.77
N ARG A 75 -14.93 -22.79 -40.38
CA ARG A 75 -14.26 -24.06 -40.71
C ARG A 75 -14.64 -25.22 -39.79
N GLY A 76 -15.64 -25.05 -38.93
CA GLY A 76 -16.07 -26.05 -37.96
C GLY A 76 -15.24 -26.05 -36.67
N GLY A 77 -14.51 -24.97 -36.38
CA GLY A 77 -13.79 -24.82 -35.12
C GLY A 77 -14.74 -24.86 -33.92
N LYS A 78 -14.41 -25.68 -32.92
CA LYS A 78 -15.15 -25.74 -31.66
C LYS A 78 -14.63 -24.70 -30.69
N PHE A 79 -15.48 -24.27 -29.77
CA PHE A 79 -15.12 -23.30 -28.75
C PHE A 79 -15.77 -23.63 -27.42
N ILE A 80 -15.24 -23.04 -26.36
CA ILE A 80 -15.79 -23.10 -25.01
C ILE A 80 -16.39 -21.73 -24.72
N LEU A 81 -17.63 -21.72 -24.21
CA LEU A 81 -18.20 -20.56 -23.55
C LEU A 81 -17.82 -20.57 -22.08
N SER A 82 -17.42 -19.44 -21.51
CA SER A 82 -17.15 -19.32 -20.09
C SER A 82 -17.45 -17.93 -19.55
N GLY A 83 -17.79 -17.83 -18.26
CA GLY A 83 -18.05 -16.55 -17.61
C GLY A 83 -18.33 -16.71 -16.12
N TYR A 84 -18.29 -15.59 -15.39
CA TYR A 84 -18.60 -15.58 -13.96
C TYR A 84 -20.07 -15.20 -13.76
N THR A 85 -20.83 -16.08 -13.13
CA THR A 85 -22.24 -15.85 -12.77
C THR A 85 -22.37 -15.75 -11.25
N PRO A 86 -23.53 -15.31 -10.71
CA PRO A 86 -23.79 -15.35 -9.27
C PRO A 86 -23.61 -16.76 -8.65
N GLY A 87 -23.82 -17.82 -9.45
CA GLY A 87 -23.64 -19.22 -9.04
C GLY A 87 -22.21 -19.75 -9.17
N GLY A 88 -21.23 -18.94 -9.59
CA GLY A 88 -19.82 -19.35 -9.69
C GLY A 88 -19.23 -19.18 -11.09
N LEU A 89 -18.03 -19.74 -11.29
CA LEU A 89 -17.41 -19.80 -12.61
C LEU A 89 -18.12 -20.87 -13.43
N VAL A 90 -18.58 -20.49 -14.62
CA VAL A 90 -19.36 -21.36 -15.48
C VAL A 90 -18.60 -21.60 -16.78
N ARG A 91 -18.64 -22.84 -17.27
CA ARG A 91 -17.99 -23.27 -18.52
C ARG A 91 -18.89 -24.24 -19.29
N SER A 92 -19.08 -24.03 -20.58
CA SER A 92 -19.80 -24.98 -21.43
C SER A 92 -18.92 -26.16 -21.84
N ASN A 93 -19.56 -27.24 -22.30
CA ASN A 93 -18.90 -28.19 -23.19
C ASN A 93 -18.51 -27.54 -24.52
N PRO A 94 -17.63 -28.14 -25.34
CA PRO A 94 -17.28 -27.63 -26.66
C PRO A 94 -18.51 -27.42 -27.54
N LEU A 95 -18.76 -26.18 -27.92
CA LEU A 95 -19.86 -25.75 -28.80
C LEU A 95 -19.35 -25.54 -30.22
N ALA A 96 -20.28 -25.54 -31.19
CA ALA A 96 -20.02 -25.26 -32.58
C ALA A 96 -21.11 -24.32 -33.13
N VAL A 97 -20.75 -23.49 -34.10
CA VAL A 97 -21.71 -22.60 -34.77
C VAL A 97 -22.45 -23.40 -35.84
N ARG A 98 -23.79 -23.36 -35.80
CA ARG A 98 -24.70 -23.94 -36.79
C ARG A 98 -24.72 -23.12 -38.07
N ASP A 99 -24.92 -21.81 -37.93
CA ASP A 99 -25.02 -20.90 -39.06
C ASP A 99 -24.62 -19.47 -38.68
N PHE A 100 -24.36 -18.63 -39.67
CA PHE A 100 -24.07 -17.21 -39.51
C PHE A 100 -25.07 -16.36 -40.27
N SER A 101 -25.53 -15.28 -39.65
CA SER A 101 -26.28 -14.23 -40.35
C SER A 101 -25.55 -12.90 -40.26
N SER A 102 -25.84 -12.01 -41.20
CA SER A 102 -25.33 -10.64 -41.19
C SER A 102 -26.48 -9.69 -41.43
N VAL A 103 -26.84 -8.93 -40.40
CA VAL A 103 -27.99 -8.03 -40.39
C VAL A 103 -27.50 -6.67 -39.89
N GLU A 104 -27.73 -5.61 -40.67
CA GLU A 104 -27.38 -4.22 -40.30
C GLU A 104 -25.94 -4.03 -39.79
N GLY A 105 -24.97 -4.73 -40.42
CA GLY A 105 -23.57 -4.63 -40.05
C GLY A 105 -23.16 -5.43 -38.80
N ARG A 106 -24.09 -6.15 -38.16
CA ARG A 106 -23.79 -7.11 -37.09
C ARG A 106 -23.49 -8.49 -37.66
N LEU A 107 -22.48 -9.17 -37.14
CA LEU A 107 -22.16 -10.56 -37.46
C LEU A 107 -22.72 -11.46 -36.36
N LEU A 108 -23.78 -12.20 -36.67
CA LEU A 108 -24.45 -13.07 -35.72
C LEU A 108 -24.14 -14.54 -36.01
N ALA A 109 -24.06 -15.34 -34.95
CA ALA A 109 -23.81 -16.78 -35.02
C ALA A 109 -24.89 -17.54 -34.24
N TYR A 110 -25.51 -18.51 -34.89
CA TYR A 110 -26.47 -19.43 -34.28
C TYR A 110 -25.73 -20.64 -33.74
N VAL A 111 -25.97 -20.97 -32.48
CA VAL A 111 -25.32 -22.08 -31.78
C VAL A 111 -26.41 -22.95 -31.19
N ASP A 112 -26.32 -24.27 -31.36
CA ASP A 112 -27.33 -25.19 -30.82
C ASP A 112 -27.42 -25.04 -29.30
N TRP A 113 -28.64 -25.21 -28.75
CA TRP A 113 -28.86 -25.17 -27.31
C TRP A 113 -27.93 -26.18 -26.59
N PRO A 114 -27.09 -25.73 -25.65
CA PRO A 114 -26.15 -26.61 -24.97
C PRO A 114 -26.87 -27.59 -24.03
N LYS A 115 -26.46 -28.87 -24.06
CA LYS A 115 -27.06 -29.92 -23.22
C LYS A 115 -26.62 -29.90 -21.76
N GLU A 116 -25.51 -29.24 -21.49
CA GLU A 116 -24.86 -29.24 -20.18
C GLU A 116 -23.95 -28.02 -20.05
N ILE A 117 -23.83 -27.53 -18.82
CA ILE A 117 -22.89 -26.51 -18.42
C ILE A 117 -22.23 -26.93 -17.10
N HIS A 118 -20.96 -26.61 -16.93
CA HIS A 118 -20.18 -26.96 -15.77
C HIS A 118 -20.02 -25.74 -14.87
N VAL A 119 -20.36 -25.89 -13.59
CA VAL A 119 -20.36 -24.81 -12.60
C VAL A 119 -19.34 -25.11 -11.51
N GLN A 120 -18.41 -24.19 -11.27
CA GLN A 120 -17.48 -24.24 -10.15
C GLN A 120 -17.86 -23.15 -9.14
N GLN A 121 -18.50 -23.57 -8.04
CA GLN A 121 -18.75 -22.70 -6.90
C GLN A 121 -17.47 -22.53 -6.08
N ARG A 122 -16.80 -21.40 -6.26
CA ARG A 122 -15.58 -21.08 -5.49
C ARG A 122 -15.86 -20.61 -4.05
N ARG A 123 -17.12 -20.36 -3.68
CA ARG A 123 -17.49 -19.66 -2.45
C ARG A 123 -18.73 -20.30 -1.81
N ALA A 124 -18.66 -20.54 -0.51
CA ALA A 124 -19.74 -21.13 0.28
C ALA A 124 -20.86 -20.13 0.66
N SER A 125 -20.64 -18.82 0.46
CA SER A 125 -21.58 -17.76 0.86
C SER A 125 -21.69 -16.66 -0.20
N PHE A 126 -22.90 -16.12 -0.37
CA PHE A 126 -23.19 -14.97 -1.24
C PHE A 126 -22.53 -13.69 -0.70
N ARG A 127 -22.08 -12.82 -1.61
CA ARG A 127 -21.44 -11.52 -1.30
C ARG A 127 -22.21 -10.37 -1.94
N ALA A 128 -22.77 -9.50 -1.12
CA ALA A 128 -23.40 -8.27 -1.57
C ALA A 128 -22.33 -7.19 -1.81
N SER A 129 -22.30 -6.62 -3.01
CA SER A 129 -21.35 -5.57 -3.40
C SER A 129 -21.97 -4.18 -3.23
N LEU A 130 -21.20 -3.25 -2.66
CA LEU A 130 -21.65 -1.87 -2.49
C LEU A 130 -21.51 -1.11 -3.82
N ARG A 131 -22.55 -0.37 -4.21
CA ARG A 131 -22.55 0.49 -5.41
C ARG A 131 -22.19 1.94 -5.06
N LEU A 132 -21.97 2.76 -6.09
CA LEU A 132 -21.72 4.19 -5.92
C LEU A 132 -22.84 4.86 -5.11
N GLY A 133 -22.50 5.60 -4.06
CA GLY A 133 -23.44 6.22 -3.14
C GLY A 133 -23.72 5.40 -1.87
N MET A 134 -23.39 4.11 -1.86
CA MET A 134 -23.45 3.28 -0.65
C MET A 134 -22.12 3.39 0.10
N HIS A 135 -22.11 4.14 1.20
CA HIS A 135 -20.93 4.38 2.01
C HIS A 135 -21.02 3.60 3.31
N VAL A 136 -20.08 2.68 3.55
CA VAL A 136 -19.94 1.99 4.84
C VAL A 136 -18.47 2.07 5.21
N GLY A 137 -18.20 2.73 6.33
CA GLY A 137 -16.85 2.86 6.86
C GLY A 137 -16.38 1.57 7.49
N VAL A 138 -15.08 1.30 7.39
CA VAL A 138 -14.42 0.17 8.05
C VAL A 138 -13.33 0.74 8.94
N LEU A 139 -13.38 0.47 10.23
CA LEU A 139 -12.26 0.70 11.13
C LEU A 139 -11.63 -0.63 11.47
N VAL A 140 -10.32 -0.71 11.34
CA VAL A 140 -9.52 -1.83 11.78
C VAL A 140 -8.70 -1.35 12.96
N ARG A 141 -8.90 -1.94 14.14
CA ARG A 141 -8.16 -1.59 15.34
C ARG A 141 -7.13 -2.66 15.61
N SER A 142 -5.87 -2.26 15.59
CA SER A 142 -4.79 -3.07 16.14
C SER A 142 -4.19 -2.31 17.31
N ALA A 143 -3.79 -3.03 18.36
CA ALA A 143 -2.98 -2.41 19.40
C ALA A 143 -1.71 -1.84 18.73
N ASP A 144 -1.51 -0.52 18.81
CA ASP A 144 -0.20 0.03 18.50
C ASP A 144 0.77 -0.58 19.50
N ASN A 145 1.91 -0.95 18.97
CA ASN A 145 2.83 -1.83 19.67
C ASN A 145 4.08 -1.08 20.14
N ASP A 146 4.21 0.22 19.81
CA ASP A 146 5.30 1.09 20.26
C ASP A 146 4.94 1.93 21.50
N LYS A 147 3.65 2.14 21.76
CA LYS A 147 3.03 2.77 22.94
C LYS A 147 1.64 2.16 23.08
N GLU A 148 1.00 2.11 24.25
CA GLU A 148 -0.40 1.63 24.44
C GLU A 148 -1.46 2.51 23.73
N GLU A 149 -1.18 2.95 22.50
CA GLU A 149 -2.07 3.69 21.62
C GLU A 149 -2.81 2.66 20.75
N LEU A 150 -4.08 2.88 20.45
CA LEU A 150 -4.77 2.06 19.44
C LEU A 150 -4.46 2.69 18.08
N VAL A 151 -3.82 1.97 17.15
CA VAL A 151 -3.76 2.44 15.77
C VAL A 151 -5.04 2.01 15.08
N GLU A 152 -5.81 2.98 14.65
CA GLU A 152 -6.99 2.76 13.83
C GLU A 152 -6.64 2.97 12.36
N LEU A 153 -6.90 1.96 11.54
CA LEU A 153 -6.86 2.09 10.08
C LEU A 153 -8.29 2.21 9.57
N GLN A 154 -8.57 3.30 8.86
CA GLN A 154 -9.88 3.58 8.30
C GLN A 154 -9.93 3.29 6.80
N GLY A 155 -11.01 2.65 6.36
CA GLY A 155 -11.25 2.32 4.97
C GLY A 155 -12.73 2.28 4.61
N ASP A 156 -12.99 1.82 3.38
CA ASP A 156 -14.33 1.66 2.83
C ASP A 156 -14.67 0.19 2.62
N LEU A 157 -15.89 -0.21 2.97
CA LEU A 157 -16.42 -1.53 2.62
C LEU A 157 -16.71 -1.60 1.12
N ARG A 158 -16.28 -2.69 0.47
CA ARG A 158 -16.54 -2.97 -0.95
C ARG A 158 -17.52 -4.12 -1.15
N ASP A 159 -17.39 -5.17 -0.36
CA ASP A 159 -18.36 -6.27 -0.33
C ASP A 159 -18.54 -6.82 1.09
N LEU A 160 -19.69 -7.45 1.33
CA LEU A 160 -20.03 -8.12 2.58
C LEU A 160 -20.67 -9.49 2.31
N SER A 161 -20.30 -10.49 3.10
CA SER A 161 -20.93 -11.82 3.19
C SER A 161 -21.15 -12.21 4.64
N ALA A 162 -21.91 -13.29 4.85
CA ALA A 162 -22.10 -13.89 6.17
C ALA A 162 -20.78 -14.24 6.89
N THR A 163 -19.71 -14.54 6.13
CA THR A 163 -18.44 -15.07 6.67
C THR A 163 -17.27 -14.10 6.55
N GLY A 164 -17.49 -12.88 6.05
CA GLY A 164 -16.38 -11.95 5.82
C GLY A 164 -16.73 -10.77 4.91
N CYS A 165 -15.75 -9.92 4.67
CA CYS A 165 -15.89 -8.74 3.82
C CYS A 165 -14.64 -8.47 2.97
N LEU A 166 -14.77 -7.52 2.05
CA LEU A 166 -13.67 -6.87 1.36
C LEU A 166 -13.70 -5.38 1.71
N ALA A 167 -12.59 -4.84 2.19
CA ALA A 167 -12.43 -3.42 2.47
C ALA A 167 -11.25 -2.83 1.69
N GLU A 168 -11.30 -1.55 1.37
CA GLU A 168 -10.20 -0.80 0.76
C GLU A 168 -9.68 0.29 1.70
N PHE A 169 -8.36 0.39 1.80
CA PHE A 169 -7.66 1.37 2.63
C PHE A 169 -6.69 2.19 1.78
N PHE A 170 -6.45 3.45 2.11
CA PHE A 170 -5.38 4.19 1.43
C PHE A 170 -4.02 3.72 1.93
N MET A 171 -3.07 3.54 1.01
CA MET A 171 -1.75 3.02 1.37
C MET A 171 -0.97 3.95 2.30
N GLN A 172 -1.24 5.27 2.24
CA GLN A 172 -0.59 6.32 3.05
C GLN A 172 -1.14 6.43 4.48
N ASP A 173 -2.10 5.59 4.85
CA ASP A 173 -2.73 5.62 6.18
C ASP A 173 -1.98 4.71 7.17
N GLY A 174 -0.72 4.37 6.88
CA GLY A 174 0.12 3.56 7.76
C GLY A 174 -0.29 2.09 7.85
N VAL A 175 -0.75 1.50 6.74
CA VAL A 175 -1.29 0.11 6.69
C VAL A 175 -0.38 -0.94 7.31
N SER A 176 0.95 -0.76 7.26
CA SER A 176 1.92 -1.69 7.85
C SER A 176 1.90 -1.74 9.38
N ARG A 177 1.35 -0.71 10.04
CA ARG A 177 1.17 -0.62 11.50
C ARG A 177 -0.01 -1.43 12.00
N VAL A 178 -1.04 -1.61 11.17
CA VAL A 178 -2.35 -2.14 11.60
C VAL A 178 -2.66 -3.52 11.03
N LEU A 179 -2.12 -3.89 9.87
CA LEU A 179 -2.39 -5.19 9.24
C LEU A 179 -1.24 -6.19 9.53
N PRO A 180 -1.31 -6.96 10.62
CA PRO A 180 -0.48 -8.14 10.83
C PRO A 180 -1.19 -9.43 10.36
N ASP A 181 -0.46 -10.55 10.37
CA ASP A 181 -0.97 -11.91 10.16
C ASP A 181 -1.85 -12.43 11.33
N ILE A 182 -2.46 -11.53 12.13
CA ILE A 182 -3.17 -11.86 13.37
C ILE A 182 -4.64 -11.40 13.28
N ALA A 183 -5.52 -12.14 13.97
CA ALA A 183 -6.90 -11.75 14.23
C ALA A 183 -6.98 -10.30 14.75
N THR A 184 -7.78 -9.47 14.08
CA THR A 184 -7.90 -8.04 14.34
C THR A 184 -9.37 -7.69 14.58
N GLU A 185 -9.63 -6.70 15.44
CA GLU A 185 -10.99 -6.20 15.62
C GLU A 185 -11.34 -5.27 14.46
N ILE A 186 -12.44 -5.58 13.77
CA ILE A 186 -12.97 -4.75 12.70
C ILE A 186 -14.35 -4.21 13.10
N ALA A 187 -14.59 -2.95 12.79
CA ALA A 187 -15.86 -2.27 13.00
C ALA A 187 -16.39 -1.74 11.65
N LEU A 188 -17.59 -2.15 11.29
CA LEU A 188 -18.33 -1.62 10.14
C LEU A 188 -19.25 -0.50 10.62
N HIS A 189 -19.19 0.68 10.01
CA HIS A 189 -19.99 1.85 10.37
C HIS A 189 -20.92 2.22 9.22
N PHE A 190 -22.23 2.11 9.46
CA PHE A 190 -23.27 2.42 8.49
C PHE A 190 -23.80 3.86 8.67
N PRO A 191 -24.26 4.53 7.59
CA PRO A 191 -24.69 5.93 7.60
C PRO A 191 -25.76 6.30 8.62
N ASN A 192 -26.59 5.34 9.01
CA ASN A 192 -27.65 5.55 10.00
C ASN A 192 -27.14 5.53 11.46
N GLY A 193 -25.83 5.34 11.66
CA GLY A 193 -25.17 5.24 12.96
C GLY A 193 -25.13 3.81 13.52
N THR A 194 -25.59 2.80 12.78
CA THR A 194 -25.42 1.39 13.15
C THR A 194 -23.95 1.00 13.00
N SER A 195 -23.43 0.27 13.98
CA SER A 195 -22.08 -0.30 13.94
C SER A 195 -22.10 -1.80 14.17
N PHE A 196 -21.19 -2.50 13.52
CA PHE A 196 -21.00 -3.95 13.67
C PHE A 196 -19.54 -4.24 13.95
N GLU A 197 -19.25 -4.81 15.12
CA GLU A 197 -17.89 -5.14 15.55
C GLU A 197 -17.71 -6.66 15.58
N VAL A 198 -16.60 -7.15 15.03
CA VAL A 198 -16.25 -8.57 15.01
C VAL A 198 -14.74 -8.75 14.94
N THR A 199 -14.23 -9.86 15.48
CA THR A 199 -12.86 -10.29 15.23
C THR A 199 -12.77 -10.91 13.83
N ALA A 200 -11.74 -10.57 13.07
CA ALA A 200 -11.53 -11.11 11.74
C ALA A 200 -10.05 -11.34 11.44
N ARG A 201 -9.74 -12.35 10.63
CA ARG A 201 -8.39 -12.56 10.08
C ARG A 201 -8.27 -11.99 8.68
N VAL A 202 -7.08 -11.54 8.32
CA VAL A 202 -6.74 -11.19 6.94
C VAL A 202 -6.58 -12.48 6.12
N ARG A 203 -7.29 -12.57 4.97
CA ARG A 203 -7.24 -13.73 4.06
C ARG A 203 -6.41 -13.47 2.82
N HIS A 204 -6.48 -12.28 2.26
CA HIS A 204 -5.70 -11.85 1.10
C HIS A 204 -5.60 -10.34 1.06
N ILE A 205 -4.51 -9.84 0.50
CA ILE A 205 -4.28 -8.41 0.28
C ILE A 205 -3.96 -8.21 -1.21
N LYS A 206 -4.49 -7.15 -1.80
CA LYS A 206 -4.19 -6.75 -3.17
C LYS A 206 -3.95 -5.26 -3.24
N ASN A 207 -2.84 -4.87 -3.85
CA ASN A 207 -2.48 -3.48 -4.06
C ASN A 207 -3.00 -2.98 -5.41
N ASP A 208 -3.64 -1.81 -5.40
CA ASP A 208 -3.94 -1.02 -6.58
C ASP A 208 -3.08 0.26 -6.53
N ASN A 209 -1.96 0.21 -7.23
CA ASN A 209 -0.99 1.32 -7.24
C ASN A 209 -1.51 2.55 -7.99
N ASP A 210 -2.45 2.40 -8.91
CA ASP A 210 -2.99 3.53 -9.67
C ASP A 210 -3.96 4.34 -8.80
N ARG A 211 -4.81 3.63 -8.05
CA ARG A 211 -5.74 4.22 -7.08
C ARG A 211 -5.09 4.52 -5.72
N GLN A 212 -3.86 4.04 -5.49
CA GLN A 212 -3.14 4.14 -4.21
C GLN A 212 -3.93 3.54 -3.03
N VAL A 213 -4.61 2.42 -3.29
CA VAL A 213 -5.42 1.71 -2.30
C VAL A 213 -4.98 0.26 -2.15
N MET A 214 -5.15 -0.27 -0.94
CA MET A 214 -4.93 -1.66 -0.58
C MET A 214 -6.29 -2.30 -0.30
N ALA A 215 -6.67 -3.27 -1.11
CA ALA A 215 -7.86 -4.08 -0.91
C ALA A 215 -7.52 -5.27 -0.01
N VAL A 216 -8.23 -5.41 1.10
CA VAL A 216 -7.99 -6.43 2.12
C VAL A 216 -9.26 -7.25 2.29
N GLY A 217 -9.14 -8.56 2.06
CA GLY A 217 -10.21 -9.51 2.31
C GLY A 217 -10.13 -10.02 3.74
N PHE A 218 -11.19 -9.82 4.52
CA PHE A 218 -11.32 -10.31 5.90
C PHE A 218 -12.25 -11.52 5.97
N GLU A 219 -11.88 -12.49 6.81
CA GLU A 219 -12.72 -13.62 7.22
C GLU A 219 -13.08 -13.47 8.69
N PHE A 220 -14.37 -13.49 9.01
CA PHE A 220 -14.87 -13.29 10.37
C PHE A 220 -14.57 -14.52 11.24
N GLU A 221 -14.10 -14.31 12.46
CA GLU A 221 -13.74 -15.37 13.39
C GLU A 221 -14.77 -15.46 14.51
N ASN A 222 -15.35 -16.66 14.66
CA ASN A 222 -16.27 -17.02 15.75
C ASN A 222 -17.38 -15.98 16.03
N PRO A 223 -18.12 -15.49 15.01
CA PRO A 223 -19.24 -14.60 15.26
C PRO A 223 -20.28 -15.31 16.13
N SER A 224 -20.88 -14.58 17.08
CA SER A 224 -22.04 -15.08 17.82
C SER A 224 -23.24 -15.27 16.89
N LYS A 225 -24.20 -16.12 17.27
CA LYS A 225 -25.45 -16.30 16.50
C LYS A 225 -26.24 -15.00 16.29
N ALA A 226 -26.07 -14.02 17.19
CA ALA A 226 -26.67 -12.70 17.03
C ALA A 226 -25.96 -11.92 15.91
N GLN A 227 -24.62 -11.87 15.95
CA GLN A 227 -23.80 -11.25 14.92
C GLN A 227 -24.02 -11.89 13.53
N GLU A 228 -24.13 -13.22 13.44
CA GLU A 228 -24.44 -13.91 12.18
C GLU A 228 -25.76 -13.43 11.56
N ARG A 229 -26.80 -13.25 12.40
CA ARG A 229 -28.10 -12.73 11.95
C ARG A 229 -28.03 -11.26 11.54
N GLU A 230 -27.28 -10.45 12.27
CA GLU A 230 -27.06 -9.03 11.94
C GLU A 230 -26.36 -8.89 10.59
N VAL A 231 -25.24 -9.59 10.38
CA VAL A 231 -24.51 -9.60 9.11
C VAL A 231 -25.41 -10.08 7.97
N TRP A 232 -26.18 -11.15 8.17
CA TRP A 232 -27.10 -11.63 7.14
C TRP A 232 -28.15 -10.58 6.76
N ASN A 233 -28.70 -9.86 7.74
CA ASN A 233 -29.62 -8.75 7.49
C ASN A 233 -28.93 -7.62 6.71
N TYR A 234 -27.69 -7.27 7.05
CA TYR A 234 -26.93 -6.25 6.32
C TYR A 234 -26.65 -6.66 4.88
N VAL A 235 -26.22 -7.91 4.64
CA VAL A 235 -25.98 -8.44 3.29
C VAL A 235 -27.24 -8.33 2.43
N ARG A 236 -28.40 -8.75 2.96
CA ARG A 236 -29.69 -8.66 2.28
C ARG A 236 -30.06 -7.21 1.97
N GLU A 237 -29.83 -6.30 2.90
CA GLU A 237 -30.18 -4.90 2.74
C GLU A 237 -29.26 -4.17 1.75
N ILE A 238 -27.96 -4.50 1.73
CA ILE A 238 -27.00 -4.06 0.72
C ILE A 238 -27.46 -4.52 -0.66
N GLU A 239 -27.83 -5.79 -0.82
CA GLU A 239 -28.31 -6.32 -2.10
C GLU A 239 -29.59 -5.63 -2.58
N ARG A 240 -30.54 -5.41 -1.66
CA ARG A 240 -31.79 -4.69 -1.95
C ARG A 240 -31.52 -3.27 -2.44
N GLU A 241 -30.64 -2.55 -1.75
CA GLU A 241 -30.30 -1.16 -2.06
C GLU A 241 -29.47 -1.05 -3.36
N ALA A 242 -28.54 -1.98 -3.59
CA ALA A 242 -27.79 -2.08 -4.83
C ALA A 242 -28.72 -2.36 -6.02
N SER A 243 -29.74 -3.19 -5.85
CA SER A 243 -30.75 -3.47 -6.87
C SER A 243 -31.61 -2.24 -7.17
N ARG A 244 -32.06 -1.51 -6.14
CA ARG A 244 -32.83 -0.25 -6.27
C ARG A 244 -32.05 0.83 -7.03
N SER A 245 -30.76 0.95 -6.74
CA SER A 245 -29.87 1.94 -7.37
C SER A 245 -29.59 1.62 -8.84
N ALA A 246 -29.62 0.34 -9.24
CA ALA A 246 -29.37 -0.09 -10.62
C ALA A 246 -30.58 0.14 -11.55
N SER A 247 -31.80 0.16 -11.01
CA SER A 247 -33.05 0.26 -11.77
C SER A 247 -33.56 1.69 -11.99
N ASN A 248 -32.69 2.71 -11.89
CA ASN A 248 -33.05 4.12 -12.10
C ASN A 248 -34.23 4.59 -11.20
N GLY A 249 -34.27 4.13 -9.95
CA GLY A 249 -35.30 4.53 -8.99
C GLY A 249 -36.56 3.68 -9.08
N ASP A 250 -36.43 2.39 -8.78
CA ASP A 250 -37.56 1.54 -8.38
C ASP A 250 -38.36 2.24 -7.25
N SER A 251 -39.68 2.07 -7.21
CA SER A 251 -40.61 2.73 -6.27
C SER A 251 -40.45 2.29 -4.80
N ARG A 252 -39.41 1.51 -4.52
CA ARG A 252 -39.06 1.01 -3.19
C ARG A 252 -38.41 2.10 -2.36
N ASN A 253 -38.78 2.18 -1.09
CA ASN A 253 -38.16 3.09 -0.14
C ASN A 253 -36.66 2.80 0.01
N GLU A 254 -35.88 3.88 0.16
CA GLU A 254 -34.46 3.82 0.51
C GLU A 254 -34.26 3.03 1.81
N SER A 255 -33.19 2.24 1.83
CA SER A 255 -32.74 1.54 3.03
C SER A 255 -32.52 2.46 4.22
N GLU A 256 -33.12 2.10 5.36
CA GLU A 256 -32.82 2.72 6.66
C GLU A 256 -31.35 2.58 7.04
N LEU A 257 -30.63 1.59 6.49
CA LEU A 257 -29.21 1.38 6.77
C LEU A 257 -28.33 2.44 6.12
N PHE A 258 -28.76 2.97 4.95
CA PHE A 258 -28.01 3.92 4.14
C PHE A 258 -28.48 5.37 4.29
N ARG A 259 -29.50 5.63 5.11
CA ARG A 259 -29.88 7.01 5.46
C ARG A 259 -28.81 7.65 6.32
N ILE A 260 -28.28 8.77 5.84
CA ILE A 260 -27.28 9.55 6.57
C ILE A 260 -27.95 10.20 7.78
N ARG A 261 -27.53 9.78 8.97
CA ARG A 261 -27.99 10.38 10.23
C ARG A 261 -27.17 11.61 10.61
N ASP A 262 -25.88 11.58 10.30
CA ASP A 262 -24.92 12.64 10.58
C ASP A 262 -23.99 12.78 9.35
N GLU A 263 -23.96 13.97 8.75
CA GLU A 263 -23.13 14.24 7.57
C GLU A 263 -21.65 14.40 7.93
N ASP A 264 -21.35 14.67 9.21
CA ASP A 264 -20.02 14.93 9.76
C ASP A 264 -19.45 13.70 10.52
N ASP A 265 -20.07 12.51 10.40
CA ASP A 265 -19.51 11.29 11.01
C ASP A 265 -18.23 10.87 10.27
N ASP A 266 -17.10 11.23 10.89
CA ASP A 266 -15.75 10.95 10.39
C ASP A 266 -15.52 9.46 10.12
N ARG A 267 -16.29 8.54 10.70
CA ARG A 267 -16.13 7.08 10.53
C ARG A 267 -16.67 6.57 9.19
N LEU A 268 -17.56 7.30 8.52
CA LEU A 268 -18.27 6.85 7.29
C LEU A 268 -17.43 6.88 6.00
N GLY A 269 -16.11 7.00 6.09
CA GLY A 269 -15.20 6.83 4.94
C GLY A 269 -15.25 7.97 3.91
N ARG A 270 -15.85 9.11 4.25
CA ARG A 270 -15.84 10.28 3.35
C ARG A 270 -14.46 10.95 3.38
N ARG A 271 -13.59 10.58 2.44
CA ARG A 271 -12.58 11.45 1.83
C ARG A 271 -11.87 12.44 2.78
N HIS A 272 -11.50 12.03 3.99
CA HIS A 272 -10.52 12.78 4.75
C HIS A 272 -9.18 12.52 4.08
N LYS A 273 -8.93 13.23 2.97
CA LYS A 273 -7.58 13.39 2.42
C LYS A 273 -6.74 13.86 3.58
N HIS A 274 -5.95 12.95 4.13
CA HIS A 274 -4.95 13.24 5.14
C HIS A 274 -4.33 14.61 4.86
N GLN A 275 -4.58 15.55 5.76
CA GLN A 275 -4.09 16.92 5.61
C GLN A 275 -2.63 16.92 6.04
N TYR A 276 -1.75 16.91 5.05
CA TYR A 276 -0.32 17.09 5.28
C TYR A 276 -0.01 18.57 5.41
N ALA A 277 0.93 18.90 6.31
CA ALA A 277 1.37 20.27 6.60
C ALA A 277 1.77 21.06 5.34
N THR A 278 2.26 20.37 4.30
CA THR A 278 2.72 21.01 3.06
C THR A 278 2.36 20.18 1.82
N PRO A 279 2.23 20.80 0.63
CA PRO A 279 2.02 20.07 -0.62
C PRO A 279 3.14 19.06 -0.93
N MET A 280 4.38 19.38 -0.57
CA MET A 280 5.52 18.47 -0.74
C MET A 280 5.42 17.27 0.20
N ALA A 281 4.99 17.47 1.45
CA ALA A 281 4.71 16.37 2.37
C ALA A 281 3.63 15.43 1.84
N ARG A 282 2.58 15.95 1.20
CA ARG A 282 1.57 15.13 0.50
C ARG A 282 2.15 14.34 -0.68
N ARG A 283 3.17 14.86 -1.38
CA ARG A 283 3.89 14.10 -2.42
C ARG A 283 4.73 12.99 -1.80
N LEU A 284 5.47 13.30 -0.73
CA LEU A 284 6.30 12.33 -0.01
C LEU A 284 5.45 11.19 0.57
N ALA A 285 4.28 11.51 1.12
CA ALA A 285 3.35 10.54 1.70
C ALA A 285 2.91 9.45 0.72
N ARG A 286 2.80 9.75 -0.58
CA ARG A 286 2.51 8.70 -1.59
C ARG A 286 3.67 7.73 -1.75
N ILE A 287 4.90 8.22 -1.59
CA ILE A 287 6.09 7.38 -1.57
C ILE A 287 6.13 6.57 -0.27
N ALA A 288 5.77 7.18 0.85
CA ALA A 288 5.65 6.50 2.14
C ALA A 288 4.63 5.36 2.10
N GLY A 289 3.42 5.61 1.58
CA GLY A 289 2.39 4.58 1.43
C GLY A 289 2.82 3.44 0.53
N TYR A 290 3.57 3.71 -0.56
CA TYR A 290 4.21 2.65 -1.33
C TYR A 290 5.15 1.80 -0.46
N LEU A 291 6.04 2.41 0.33
CA LEU A 291 6.98 1.66 1.17
C LEU A 291 6.28 0.86 2.28
N ASP A 292 5.26 1.42 2.93
CA ASP A 292 4.44 0.70 3.90
C ASP A 292 3.71 -0.48 3.24
N SER A 293 3.20 -0.30 2.01
CA SER A 293 2.62 -1.41 1.25
C SER A 293 3.64 -2.50 0.92
N GLN A 294 4.91 -2.15 0.65
CA GLN A 294 5.95 -3.14 0.39
C GLN A 294 6.26 -3.96 1.63
N MET A 295 6.23 -3.38 2.84
CA MET A 295 6.40 -4.15 4.06
C MET A 295 5.31 -5.22 4.21
N VAL A 296 4.05 -4.87 3.91
CA VAL A 296 2.93 -5.82 3.95
C VAL A 296 3.11 -6.93 2.91
N VAL A 297 3.45 -6.56 1.67
CA VAL A 297 3.72 -7.52 0.57
C VAL A 297 4.86 -8.48 0.93
N MET A 298 5.95 -7.97 1.50
CA MET A 298 7.09 -8.81 1.89
C MET A 298 6.75 -9.79 3.02
N ARG A 299 5.89 -9.40 3.98
CA ARG A 299 5.39 -10.31 5.04
C ARG A 299 4.61 -11.49 4.45
N GLN A 300 3.88 -11.25 3.35
CA GLN A 300 3.17 -12.29 2.60
C GLN A 300 4.09 -13.18 1.75
N GLY A 301 5.41 -12.97 1.82
CA GLY A 301 6.38 -13.74 1.08
C GLY A 301 6.68 -13.20 -0.31
N GLU A 302 5.98 -12.16 -0.78
CA GLU A 302 6.17 -11.58 -2.10
C GLU A 302 7.43 -10.69 -2.18
N ALA A 303 7.95 -10.49 -3.40
CA ALA A 303 9.14 -9.70 -3.68
C ALA A 303 8.81 -8.21 -3.87
N VAL A 304 9.81 -7.34 -3.68
CA VAL A 304 9.68 -5.90 -3.92
C VAL A 304 9.45 -5.64 -5.42
N SER A 305 8.47 -4.78 -5.72
CA SER A 305 8.14 -4.45 -7.11
C SER A 305 9.25 -3.61 -7.76
N SER A 306 9.97 -4.21 -8.71
CA SER A 306 11.05 -3.54 -9.45
C SER A 306 10.61 -2.27 -10.16
N GLN A 307 9.44 -2.30 -10.82
CA GLN A 307 8.92 -1.16 -11.58
C GLN A 307 8.49 -0.02 -10.66
N GLN A 308 7.73 -0.34 -9.61
CA GLN A 308 7.24 0.67 -8.66
C GLN A 308 8.41 1.30 -7.88
N LEU A 309 9.39 0.50 -7.45
CA LEU A 309 10.59 1.03 -6.80
C LEU A 309 11.32 2.05 -7.68
N SER A 310 11.48 1.74 -8.97
CA SER A 310 12.11 2.64 -9.94
C SER A 310 11.34 3.96 -10.07
N LEU A 311 10.01 3.86 -10.24
CA LEU A 311 9.12 5.02 -10.38
C LEU A 311 9.13 5.92 -9.14
N HIS A 312 9.10 5.32 -7.96
CA HIS A 312 9.09 6.06 -6.70
C HIS A 312 10.45 6.68 -6.38
N ALA A 313 11.56 6.05 -6.78
CA ALA A 313 12.88 6.65 -6.71
C ALA A 313 13.00 7.89 -7.62
N ASP A 314 12.47 7.82 -8.85
CA ASP A 314 12.41 9.00 -9.74
C ASP A 314 11.59 10.13 -9.11
N ARG A 315 10.40 9.82 -8.59
CA ARG A 315 9.54 10.82 -7.92
C ARG A 315 10.24 11.49 -6.75
N LEU A 316 11.02 10.75 -5.96
CA LEU A 316 11.79 11.29 -4.85
C LEU A 316 12.89 12.25 -5.34
N LEU A 317 13.59 11.88 -6.42
CA LEU A 317 14.58 12.77 -7.03
C LEU A 317 13.94 14.02 -7.64
N ASP A 318 12.80 13.89 -8.32
CA ASP A 318 12.07 15.02 -8.89
C ASP A 318 11.65 16.01 -7.79
N MET A 319 11.23 15.51 -6.62
CA MET A 319 10.92 16.38 -5.48
C MET A 319 12.14 17.19 -5.00
N LEU A 320 13.33 16.55 -4.93
CA LEU A 320 14.57 17.23 -4.57
C LEU A 320 14.99 18.27 -5.61
N ASP A 321 14.83 17.93 -6.89
CA ASP A 321 15.20 18.80 -8.01
C ASP A 321 14.22 19.99 -8.15
N ASP A 322 12.93 19.79 -7.82
CA ASP A 322 11.87 20.83 -7.79
C ASP A 322 12.11 21.87 -6.68
N ASP A 323 12.22 21.41 -5.43
CA ASP A 323 12.47 22.25 -4.26
C ASP A 323 13.19 21.45 -3.17
N ARG A 324 14.51 21.56 -3.18
CA ARG A 324 15.41 20.92 -2.20
C ARG A 324 15.04 21.24 -0.75
N GLU A 325 14.74 22.51 -0.44
CA GLU A 325 14.49 22.92 0.95
C GLU A 325 13.19 22.31 1.47
N GLU A 326 12.13 22.39 0.68
CA GLU A 326 10.83 21.85 1.03
C GLU A 326 10.81 20.30 1.01
N ALA A 327 11.57 19.66 0.12
CA ALA A 327 11.74 18.20 0.10
C ALA A 327 12.43 17.69 1.38
N LEU A 328 13.51 18.33 1.83
CA LEU A 328 14.18 17.97 3.09
C LEU A 328 13.30 18.25 4.31
N PHE A 329 12.52 19.34 4.29
CA PHE A 329 11.58 19.65 5.36
C PHE A 329 10.46 18.61 5.47
N SER A 330 9.93 18.14 4.34
CA SER A 330 8.77 17.26 4.25
C SER A 330 8.89 15.93 5.01
N VAL A 331 10.12 15.44 5.24
CA VAL A 331 10.41 14.25 6.08
C VAL A 331 9.86 14.39 7.50
N HIS A 332 9.80 15.62 8.01
CA HIS A 332 9.31 15.91 9.36
C HIS A 332 7.77 15.95 9.40
N CYS A 333 7.12 16.10 8.24
CA CYS A 333 5.67 16.25 8.10
C CYS A 333 4.91 14.92 7.89
N ILE A 334 5.62 13.79 7.79
CA ILE A 334 5.04 12.45 7.57
C ILE A 334 5.07 11.61 8.87
N HIS A 335 4.60 12.18 9.98
CA HIS A 335 4.72 11.56 11.31
C HIS A 335 3.83 10.33 11.54
N ARG A 336 2.81 10.13 10.70
CA ARG A 336 1.86 9.01 10.75
C ARG A 336 2.42 7.70 10.19
N GLU A 337 3.40 7.81 9.30
CA GLU A 337 4.03 6.66 8.62
C GLU A 337 4.91 5.87 9.59
N SER A 338 5.13 4.59 9.31
CA SER A 338 5.96 3.74 10.16
C SER A 338 7.38 4.31 10.33
N ARG A 339 8.00 4.06 11.49
CA ARG A 339 9.33 4.62 11.79
C ARG A 339 10.40 4.21 10.77
N TRP A 340 10.27 3.02 10.20
CA TRP A 340 11.15 2.47 9.16
C TRP A 340 10.99 3.21 7.84
N VAL A 341 9.76 3.45 7.41
CA VAL A 341 9.47 4.23 6.20
C VAL A 341 9.96 5.66 6.33
N ARG A 342 9.68 6.30 7.48
CA ARG A 342 10.17 7.66 7.75
C ARG A 342 11.70 7.72 7.72
N HIS A 343 12.38 6.72 8.26
CA HIS A 343 13.84 6.62 8.28
C HIS A 343 14.41 6.39 6.88
N GLY A 344 13.92 5.37 6.16
CA GLY A 344 14.34 5.07 4.79
C GLY A 344 14.19 6.26 3.85
N LEU A 345 13.06 6.98 3.89
CA LEU A 345 12.85 8.21 3.10
C LEU A 345 13.83 9.32 3.46
N ALA A 346 14.13 9.49 4.75
CA ALA A 346 15.06 10.50 5.23
C ALA A 346 16.50 10.21 4.80
N VAL A 347 16.93 8.95 4.90
CA VAL A 347 18.24 8.50 4.42
C VAL A 347 18.31 8.65 2.91
N ALA A 348 17.28 8.24 2.17
CA ALA A 348 17.23 8.37 0.71
C ALA A 348 17.33 9.82 0.24
N LEU A 349 16.53 10.73 0.80
CA LEU A 349 16.57 12.15 0.45
C LEU A 349 17.94 12.76 0.75
N ARG A 350 18.53 12.47 1.91
CA ARG A 350 19.85 13.03 2.30
C ARG A 350 20.99 12.45 1.48
N MET A 351 20.98 11.14 1.19
CA MET A 351 21.94 10.51 0.28
C MET A 351 21.85 11.11 -1.12
N ALA A 352 20.64 11.20 -1.68
CA ALA A 352 20.41 11.74 -3.01
C ALA A 352 20.80 13.23 -3.12
N ASP A 353 20.59 14.01 -2.06
CA ASP A 353 21.01 15.42 -1.98
C ASP A 353 22.53 15.58 -1.87
N MET A 354 23.19 14.78 -1.02
CA MET A 354 24.67 14.79 -0.90
C MET A 354 25.39 14.32 -2.16
N LEU A 355 24.80 13.39 -2.92
CA LEU A 355 25.37 12.95 -4.19
C LEU A 355 25.07 13.95 -5.32
N GLY A 356 23.94 14.66 -5.25
CA GLY A 356 23.60 15.72 -6.19
C GLY A 356 24.64 16.84 -6.24
N SER A 357 25.25 17.18 -5.10
CA SER A 357 26.31 18.18 -5.03
C SER A 357 27.65 17.73 -5.63
N GLN A 358 27.80 16.44 -5.96
CA GLN A 358 29.04 15.83 -6.43
C GLN A 358 29.06 15.54 -7.95
N LYS A 359 28.13 16.12 -8.74
CA LYS A 359 28.00 15.88 -10.20
C LYS A 359 27.88 14.40 -10.59
N VAL A 360 27.26 13.61 -9.72
CA VAL A 360 27.02 12.18 -9.95
C VAL A 360 25.88 12.00 -10.98
N PRO A 361 25.96 11.01 -11.91
CA PRO A 361 24.87 10.73 -12.85
C PRO A 361 23.53 10.47 -12.15
N ARG A 362 22.44 10.95 -12.76
CA ARG A 362 21.08 10.79 -12.20
C ARG A 362 20.73 9.32 -11.94
N GLU A 363 21.08 8.41 -12.85
CA GLU A 363 20.81 6.98 -12.67
C GLU A 363 21.50 6.38 -11.42
N LEU A 364 22.72 6.84 -11.11
CA LEU A 364 23.39 6.43 -9.88
C LEU A 364 22.73 7.05 -8.64
N ARG A 365 22.31 8.33 -8.70
CA ARG A 365 21.50 8.95 -7.62
C ARG A 365 20.18 8.19 -7.41
N LYS A 366 19.53 7.75 -8.49
CA LYS A 366 18.28 6.99 -8.48
C LYS A 366 18.47 5.62 -7.84
N ALA A 367 19.52 4.90 -8.24
CA ALA A 367 19.89 3.62 -7.66
C ALA A 367 20.13 3.75 -6.14
N VAL A 368 20.90 4.76 -5.72
CA VAL A 368 21.16 5.02 -4.30
C VAL A 368 19.87 5.39 -3.55
N ALA A 369 19.03 6.27 -4.12
CA ALA A 369 17.76 6.64 -3.53
C ALA A 369 16.85 5.42 -3.34
N ALA A 370 16.71 4.58 -4.37
CA ALA A 370 15.92 3.36 -4.30
C ALA A 370 16.43 2.39 -3.22
N SER A 371 17.74 2.16 -3.15
CA SER A 371 18.35 1.31 -2.12
C SER A 371 18.12 1.87 -0.72
N ALA A 372 18.36 3.17 -0.51
CA ALA A 372 18.18 3.81 0.77
C ALA A 372 16.71 3.87 1.22
N MET A 373 15.75 4.00 0.29
CA MET A 373 14.32 3.97 0.62
C MET A 373 13.90 2.65 1.26
N VAL A 374 14.51 1.54 0.81
CA VAL A 374 14.08 0.20 1.22
C VAL A 374 14.98 -0.46 2.26
N HIS A 375 16.19 0.06 2.50
CA HIS A 375 17.26 -0.65 3.26
C HIS A 375 16.82 -1.24 4.60
N ASP A 376 15.88 -0.58 5.27
CA ASP A 376 15.39 -0.95 6.60
C ASP A 376 14.03 -1.67 6.56
N LEU A 377 13.40 -1.86 5.39
CA LEU A 377 12.08 -2.49 5.32
C LEU A 377 12.11 -3.98 5.67
N GLY A 378 13.27 -4.64 5.57
CA GLY A 378 13.46 -6.01 6.07
C GLY A 378 13.17 -6.14 7.57
N LYS A 379 13.28 -5.04 8.33
CA LYS A 379 12.92 -5.00 9.76
C LYS A 379 11.45 -5.32 9.99
N GLY A 380 10.60 -5.04 9.01
CA GLY A 380 9.19 -5.40 9.02
C GLY A 380 8.93 -6.91 9.05
N LEU A 381 9.93 -7.74 8.71
CA LEU A 381 9.84 -9.21 8.67
C LEU A 381 10.30 -9.88 9.98
N LEU A 382 10.90 -9.11 10.88
CA LEU A 382 11.36 -9.64 12.16
C LEU A 382 10.27 -9.65 13.23
N PRO A 383 10.37 -10.51 14.26
CA PRO A 383 9.45 -10.49 15.38
C PRO A 383 9.36 -9.12 16.06
N GLN A 384 8.15 -8.77 16.50
CA GLN A 384 7.90 -7.44 17.04
C GLN A 384 8.63 -7.16 18.36
N ASP A 385 8.91 -8.18 19.17
CA ASP A 385 9.53 -8.02 20.48
C ASP A 385 10.93 -7.39 20.38
N ILE A 386 11.66 -7.63 19.28
CA ILE A 386 12.95 -6.98 18.98
C ILE A 386 12.79 -5.46 18.93
N TRP A 387 11.68 -4.99 18.37
CA TRP A 387 11.44 -3.58 18.12
C TRP A 387 10.94 -2.80 19.32
N ARG A 388 10.37 -3.50 20.30
CA ARG A 388 9.83 -2.95 21.56
C ARG A 388 10.87 -2.93 22.67
N ALA A 389 11.91 -3.74 22.53
CA ALA A 389 12.91 -3.91 23.56
C ALA A 389 13.62 -2.60 23.89
N THR A 390 13.58 -2.22 25.17
CA THR A 390 14.42 -1.15 25.72
C THR A 390 15.87 -1.59 25.88
N THR A 391 16.12 -2.91 25.92
CA THR A 391 17.44 -3.55 25.90
C THR A 391 17.39 -4.80 25.04
N LEU A 392 18.33 -4.94 24.10
CA LEU A 392 18.44 -6.13 23.25
C LEU A 392 19.33 -7.17 23.94
N SER A 393 18.85 -8.42 24.03
CA SER A 393 19.74 -9.56 24.34
C SER A 393 20.66 -9.85 23.17
N THR A 394 21.68 -10.68 23.38
CA THR A 394 22.58 -11.12 22.30
C THR A 394 21.80 -11.79 21.17
N GLU A 395 20.83 -12.65 21.51
CA GLU A 395 20.00 -13.37 20.55
C GLU A 395 19.11 -12.41 19.74
N MET A 396 18.49 -11.43 20.42
CA MET A 396 17.67 -10.41 19.74
C MET A 396 18.52 -9.52 18.82
N TYR A 397 19.78 -9.27 19.20
CA TYR A 397 20.72 -8.52 18.39
C TYR A 397 21.15 -9.29 17.13
N GLU A 398 21.46 -10.57 17.27
CA GLU A 398 21.76 -11.46 16.13
C GLU A 398 20.55 -11.61 15.20
N GLU A 399 19.35 -11.79 15.75
CA GLU A 399 18.11 -11.86 14.98
C GLU A 399 17.84 -10.53 14.26
N MET A 400 18.09 -9.40 14.91
CA MET A 400 17.99 -8.08 14.29
C MET A 400 18.85 -7.98 13.02
N HIS A 401 20.05 -8.57 12.97
CA HIS A 401 20.92 -8.50 11.80
C HIS A 401 20.32 -9.18 10.55
N THR A 402 19.50 -10.22 10.75
CA THR A 402 18.90 -11.01 9.66
C THR A 402 17.96 -10.20 8.76
N HIS A 403 17.52 -9.01 9.20
CA HIS A 403 16.68 -8.13 8.37
C HIS A 403 17.34 -7.75 7.03
N VAL A 404 18.67 -7.68 7.00
CA VAL A 404 19.44 -7.32 5.79
C VAL A 404 19.27 -8.41 4.75
N ASP A 405 19.56 -9.66 5.11
CA ASP A 405 19.45 -10.81 4.21
C ASP A 405 17.99 -11.05 3.81
N ALA A 406 17.06 -10.94 4.77
CA ALA A 406 15.63 -11.06 4.49
C ALA A 406 15.15 -10.03 3.45
N LEU A 407 15.66 -8.79 3.49
CA LEU A 407 15.36 -7.79 2.47
C LEU A 407 16.04 -8.12 1.12
N LEU A 408 17.31 -8.53 1.13
CA LEU A 408 18.04 -8.87 -0.10
C LEU A 408 17.35 -10.01 -0.87
N ASP A 409 16.80 -11.00 -0.16
CA ASP A 409 15.99 -12.07 -0.74
C ASP A 409 14.76 -11.53 -1.47
N LYS A 410 14.09 -10.52 -0.89
CA LYS A 410 12.93 -9.86 -1.53
C LYS A 410 13.31 -8.93 -2.69
N MET A 411 14.59 -8.62 -2.87
CA MET A 411 15.10 -7.72 -3.92
C MET A 411 15.50 -8.45 -5.20
N GLY A 412 15.42 -9.78 -5.26
CA GLY A 412 15.88 -10.59 -6.42
C GLY A 412 15.26 -10.22 -7.77
N GLY A 413 14.06 -9.63 -7.79
CA GLY A 413 13.39 -9.16 -9.00
C GLY A 413 13.86 -7.80 -9.53
N VAL A 414 14.65 -7.02 -8.75
CA VAL A 414 15.03 -5.64 -9.06
C VAL A 414 16.30 -5.58 -9.91
N LYS A 415 16.17 -5.92 -11.20
CA LYS A 415 17.32 -6.11 -12.11
C LYS A 415 17.99 -4.81 -12.59
N TRP A 416 17.29 -3.67 -12.53
CA TRP A 416 17.86 -2.39 -12.96
C TRP A 416 18.81 -1.79 -11.92
N LEU A 417 18.74 -2.25 -10.67
CA LEU A 417 19.60 -1.79 -9.60
C LEU A 417 20.95 -2.50 -9.69
N ALA A 418 22.02 -1.74 -9.94
CA ALA A 418 23.36 -2.30 -10.03
C ALA A 418 23.73 -2.99 -8.70
N PRO A 419 24.22 -4.26 -8.72
CA PRO A 419 24.56 -5.01 -7.51
C PRO A 419 25.50 -4.23 -6.58
N VAL A 420 26.50 -3.54 -7.12
CA VAL A 420 27.42 -2.73 -6.32
C VAL A 420 26.71 -1.65 -5.49
N VAL A 421 25.68 -1.00 -6.03
CA VAL A 421 24.93 0.04 -5.30
C VAL A 421 24.04 -0.60 -4.24
N ARG A 422 23.33 -1.67 -4.62
CA ARG A 422 22.52 -2.47 -3.69
C ARG A 422 23.36 -2.94 -2.50
N ASP A 423 24.52 -3.53 -2.76
CA ASP A 423 25.35 -4.11 -1.73
C ASP A 423 25.94 -3.01 -0.83
N ASN A 424 26.38 -1.88 -1.40
CA ASN A 424 26.91 -0.78 -0.59
C ASN A 424 25.85 -0.09 0.29
N VAL A 425 24.62 0.07 -0.21
CA VAL A 425 23.59 0.91 0.45
C VAL A 425 22.55 0.09 1.22
N ILE A 426 22.37 -1.19 0.89
CA ILE A 426 21.50 -2.11 1.63
C ILE A 426 22.35 -3.04 2.49
N ALA A 427 23.21 -3.85 1.87
CA ALA A 427 23.92 -4.91 2.58
C ALA A 427 24.97 -4.37 3.57
N GLN A 428 25.60 -3.25 3.24
CA GLN A 428 26.80 -2.75 3.95
C GLN A 428 26.55 -1.45 4.74
N ILE A 429 25.32 -0.91 4.76
CA ILE A 429 25.03 0.37 5.45
C ILE A 429 25.25 0.28 6.97
N ASN A 430 25.09 -0.92 7.52
CA ASN A 430 25.30 -1.25 8.92
C ASN A 430 26.75 -1.64 9.25
N GLU A 431 27.63 -1.72 8.26
CA GLU A 431 29.05 -2.02 8.45
C GLU A 431 29.81 -0.83 9.06
N ARG A 432 30.94 -1.10 9.72
CA ARG A 432 31.78 -0.09 10.40
C ARG A 432 33.23 -0.27 10.00
N LEU A 433 34.01 0.82 9.97
CA LEU A 433 35.38 0.79 9.48
C LEU A 433 36.31 -0.16 10.28
N ASP A 434 36.03 -0.39 11.55
CA ASP A 434 36.75 -1.31 12.45
C ASP A 434 36.30 -2.78 12.32
N GLY A 435 35.24 -3.05 11.55
CA GLY A 435 34.63 -4.38 11.42
C GLY A 435 33.64 -4.73 12.54
N SER A 436 33.26 -3.79 13.41
CA SER A 436 32.24 -4.01 14.45
C SER A 436 30.80 -4.02 13.92
N GLY A 437 30.61 -3.68 12.65
CA GLY A 437 29.30 -3.67 12.00
C GLY A 437 28.84 -5.04 11.51
N TYR A 438 27.72 -5.07 10.81
CA TYR A 438 27.04 -6.29 10.37
C TYR A 438 26.44 -6.10 8.95
N PRO A 439 26.10 -7.18 8.22
CA PRO A 439 26.14 -8.59 8.62
C PRO A 439 27.49 -9.30 8.42
N LEU A 440 28.42 -8.73 7.65
CA LEU A 440 29.67 -9.40 7.24
C LEU A 440 30.89 -8.99 8.07
N GLY A 441 30.80 -7.92 8.88
CA GLY A 441 31.91 -7.44 9.70
C GLY A 441 33.06 -6.89 8.87
N LEU A 442 32.73 -6.19 7.77
CA LEU A 442 33.70 -5.68 6.81
C LEU A 442 34.54 -4.56 7.41
N LYS A 443 35.83 -4.55 7.09
CA LYS A 443 36.76 -3.49 7.51
C LYS A 443 36.88 -2.40 6.46
N ALA A 444 37.52 -1.29 6.84
CA ALA A 444 37.66 -0.09 6.02
C ALA A 444 38.11 -0.37 4.57
N ASP A 445 39.10 -1.23 4.36
CA ASP A 445 39.65 -1.58 3.04
C ASP A 445 38.68 -2.38 2.15
N GLN A 446 37.66 -2.99 2.75
CA GLN A 446 36.59 -3.73 2.05
C GLN A 446 35.35 -2.86 1.77
N LEU A 447 35.23 -1.70 2.43
CA LEU A 447 34.07 -0.81 2.31
C LEU A 447 34.26 0.24 1.22
N GLY A 448 33.40 0.16 0.20
CA GLY A 448 33.31 1.14 -0.87
C GLY A 448 32.86 2.52 -0.38
N GLN A 449 33.11 3.55 -1.18
CA GLN A 449 32.77 4.94 -0.82
C GLN A 449 31.27 5.12 -0.54
N LEU A 450 30.39 4.44 -1.30
CA LEU A 450 28.95 4.53 -1.08
C LEU A 450 28.53 3.94 0.27
N ALA A 451 29.09 2.80 0.69
CA ALA A 451 28.81 2.21 2.00
C ALA A 451 29.23 3.15 3.15
N ARG A 452 30.41 3.76 3.04
CA ARG A 452 30.90 4.72 4.03
C ARG A 452 30.01 5.97 4.16
N ILE A 453 29.53 6.51 3.03
CA ILE A 453 28.59 7.64 3.03
C ILE A 453 27.27 7.19 3.67
N ALA A 454 26.75 6.04 3.24
CA ALA A 454 25.47 5.50 3.70
C ALA A 454 25.46 5.30 5.21
N ALA A 455 26.50 4.66 5.78
CA ALA A 455 26.64 4.44 7.22
C ALA A 455 26.61 5.76 8.03
N VAL A 456 27.25 6.82 7.53
CA VAL A 456 27.22 8.15 8.17
C VAL A 456 25.83 8.76 8.11
N VAL A 457 25.17 8.75 6.94
CA VAL A 457 23.83 9.35 6.77
C VAL A 457 22.78 8.61 7.60
N ASP A 458 22.83 7.28 7.56
CA ASP A 458 21.99 6.37 8.35
C ASP A 458 22.10 6.67 9.85
N SER A 459 23.32 6.63 10.39
CA SER A 459 23.56 6.84 11.82
C SER A 459 23.20 8.25 12.28
N MET A 460 23.45 9.26 11.43
CA MET A 460 23.01 10.64 11.71
C MET A 460 21.49 10.77 11.80
N ASP A 461 20.73 10.11 10.90
CA ASP A 461 19.26 10.14 10.98
C ASP A 461 18.74 9.30 12.16
N ALA A 462 19.29 8.12 12.39
CA ALA A 462 18.91 7.24 13.48
C ALA A 462 19.15 7.88 14.87
N LEU A 463 20.20 8.69 15.05
CA LEU A 463 20.44 9.42 16.30
C LEU A 463 19.42 10.53 16.56
N GLN A 464 18.80 11.05 15.50
CA GLN A 464 17.79 12.12 15.59
C GLN A 464 16.36 11.61 15.81
N ARG A 465 16.16 10.29 15.86
CA ARG A 465 14.88 9.64 16.10
C ARG A 465 14.82 9.02 17.48
N SER A 466 13.62 9.04 18.08
CA SER A 466 13.33 8.33 19.31
C SER A 466 13.18 6.85 19.03
N ARG A 467 13.69 6.03 19.94
CA ARG A 467 13.52 4.58 19.98
C ARG A 467 13.16 4.16 21.41
N PRO A 468 12.61 2.95 21.63
CA PRO A 468 12.31 2.47 22.98
C PRO A 468 13.53 2.52 23.93
N ASP A 469 14.72 2.25 23.40
CA ASP A 469 15.98 2.24 24.15
C ASP A 469 16.62 3.62 24.34
N ARG A 470 16.23 4.65 23.57
CA ARG A 470 16.87 5.98 23.63
C ARG A 470 16.03 7.13 23.06
N PRO A 471 16.08 8.33 23.69
CA PRO A 471 15.43 9.52 23.14
C PRO A 471 16.14 10.03 21.88
N ALA A 472 15.39 10.74 21.04
CA ALA A 472 15.92 11.50 19.92
C ALA A 472 16.91 12.59 20.39
N LYS A 473 17.87 12.93 19.53
CA LYS A 473 18.89 13.96 19.81
C LYS A 473 18.88 15.03 18.72
N PRO A 474 19.11 16.31 19.04
CA PRO A 474 19.32 17.33 18.02
C PRO A 474 20.50 16.99 17.09
N ALA A 475 20.44 17.39 15.83
CA ALA A 475 21.47 17.10 14.83
C ALA A 475 22.91 17.46 15.28
N ALA A 476 23.08 18.62 15.93
CA ALA A 476 24.36 19.04 16.48
C ALA A 476 24.92 18.09 17.55
N VAL A 477 24.03 17.53 18.39
CA VAL A 477 24.39 16.56 19.43
C VAL A 477 24.74 15.21 18.78
N ALA A 478 23.96 14.77 17.79
CA ALA A 478 24.24 13.56 17.03
C ALA A 478 25.64 13.61 16.38
N ALA A 479 25.96 14.72 15.70
CA ALA A 479 27.28 14.93 15.10
C ALA A 479 28.40 14.88 16.14
N LYS A 480 28.21 15.51 17.31
CA LYS A 480 29.20 15.48 18.40
C LYS A 480 29.43 14.08 18.97
N LEU A 481 28.38 13.24 19.01
CA LEU A 481 28.51 11.85 19.46
C LEU A 481 29.25 10.97 18.44
N MET A 482 29.11 11.26 17.15
CA MET A 482 29.81 10.52 16.10
C MET A 482 31.26 10.97 15.89
N GLN A 483 31.61 12.22 16.21
CA GLN A 483 32.97 12.76 16.08
C GLN A 483 34.10 11.90 16.69
N PRO A 484 33.98 11.35 17.92
CA PRO A 484 35.04 10.51 18.48
C PRO A 484 35.09 9.09 17.89
N LEU A 485 34.11 8.68 17.08
CA LEU A 485 33.98 7.32 16.55
C LEU A 485 34.68 7.16 15.19
N VAL A 486 35.87 7.73 15.04
CA VAL A 486 36.63 7.74 13.77
C VAL A 486 37.08 6.36 13.30
N ASP A 487 37.20 5.41 14.23
CA ASP A 487 37.49 4.01 13.91
C ASP A 487 36.27 3.26 13.38
N GLN A 488 35.05 3.78 13.60
CA GLN A 488 33.80 3.17 13.13
C GLN A 488 33.23 3.87 11.90
N PHE A 489 33.41 5.18 11.79
CA PHE A 489 32.84 6.02 10.73
C PHE A 489 33.90 6.85 10.03
N ASP A 490 33.74 7.03 8.71
CA ASP A 490 34.67 7.83 7.91
C ASP A 490 34.55 9.32 8.28
N GLU A 491 35.56 9.84 8.96
CA GLU A 491 35.63 11.23 9.45
C GLU A 491 35.44 12.24 8.31
N SER A 492 35.99 11.95 7.12
CA SER A 492 35.90 12.84 5.97
C SER A 492 34.45 12.97 5.49
N TRP A 493 33.70 11.88 5.51
CA TRP A 493 32.28 11.87 5.15
C TRP A 493 31.40 12.47 6.23
N LEU A 494 31.70 12.25 7.52
CA LEU A 494 31.00 12.93 8.61
C LEU A 494 31.18 14.46 8.52
N LYS A 495 32.40 14.93 8.27
CA LYS A 495 32.68 16.37 8.08
C LYS A 495 31.94 16.94 6.87
N LYS A 496 31.91 16.21 5.74
CA LYS A 496 31.15 16.59 4.55
C LYS A 496 29.65 16.65 4.83
N TYR A 497 29.09 15.70 5.57
CA TYR A 497 27.68 15.70 5.99
C TYR A 497 27.34 16.96 6.77
N VAL A 498 28.10 17.26 7.83
CA VAL A 498 27.88 18.43 8.70
C VAL A 498 28.05 19.74 7.92
N THR A 499 29.04 19.80 7.03
CA THR A 499 29.27 20.99 6.18
C THR A 499 28.14 21.17 5.15
N HIS A 500 27.58 20.08 4.64
CA HIS A 500 26.53 20.13 3.61
C HIS A 500 25.16 20.53 4.18
N PHE A 501 24.79 19.97 5.34
CA PHE A 501 23.48 20.21 5.97
C PHE A 501 23.49 21.31 7.04
N GLY A 502 24.65 21.67 7.57
CA GLY A 502 24.77 22.64 8.66
C GLY A 502 24.47 22.03 10.04
N VAL A 503 24.75 22.81 11.10
CA VAL A 503 24.56 22.41 12.51
C VAL A 503 23.09 22.48 12.93
N LEU A 504 22.34 23.40 12.32
CA LEU A 504 20.89 23.54 12.45
C LEU A 504 20.26 23.24 11.08
N PRO A 505 20.23 21.97 10.66
CA PRO A 505 19.73 21.61 9.34
C PRO A 505 18.24 21.93 9.18
N ILE A 506 17.79 21.97 7.92
CA ILE A 506 16.36 22.04 7.59
C ILE A 506 15.60 20.94 8.33
N GLY A 507 14.50 21.31 8.97
CA GLY A 507 13.75 20.44 9.89
C GLY A 507 14.16 20.55 11.36
N SER A 508 15.12 21.41 11.73
CA SER A 508 15.38 21.70 13.15
C SER A 508 14.24 22.54 13.75
N LEU A 509 13.71 22.14 14.91
CA LEU A 509 12.74 22.92 15.66
C LEU A 509 13.46 23.86 16.65
N LEU A 510 13.17 25.15 16.55
CA LEU A 510 13.79 26.19 17.36
C LEU A 510 12.77 26.84 18.29
N ARG A 511 13.23 27.21 19.49
CA ARG A 511 12.52 28.13 20.38
C ARG A 511 13.29 29.44 20.47
N PHE A 512 12.61 30.54 20.17
CA PHE A 512 13.17 31.89 20.27
C PHE A 512 12.90 32.52 21.64
N GLU A 513 13.62 33.59 21.99
CA GLU A 513 13.53 34.29 23.29
C GLU A 513 12.09 34.69 23.69
N LYS A 514 11.27 35.10 22.71
CA LYS A 514 9.86 35.47 22.90
C LYS A 514 8.90 34.27 23.03
N GLY A 515 9.42 33.05 23.13
CA GLY A 515 8.63 31.83 23.23
C GLY A 515 8.08 31.31 21.89
N VAL A 516 8.42 31.95 20.78
CA VAL A 516 7.99 31.55 19.44
C VAL A 516 8.70 30.25 19.04
N PHE A 517 7.92 29.26 18.59
CA PHE A 517 8.43 28.05 17.97
C PHE A 517 8.51 28.23 16.45
N ALA A 518 9.61 27.82 15.84
CA ALA A 518 9.72 27.82 14.39
C ALA A 518 10.64 26.71 13.88
N TRP A 519 10.26 26.13 12.74
CA TRP A 519 11.03 25.13 12.03
C TRP A 519 12.00 25.79 11.07
N VAL A 520 13.25 25.33 11.02
CA VAL A 520 14.19 25.75 9.98
C VAL A 520 13.72 25.18 8.64
N VAL A 521 13.42 26.07 7.69
CA VAL A 521 12.98 25.70 6.33
C VAL A 521 13.90 26.24 5.24
N GLY A 522 14.97 26.94 5.61
CA GLY A 522 15.97 27.37 4.63
C GLY A 522 17.25 27.90 5.25
N LEU A 523 18.36 27.71 4.53
CA LEU A 523 19.72 28.04 4.98
C LEU A 523 20.40 28.97 3.99
N ASP A 524 21.29 29.85 4.47
CA ASP A 524 22.13 30.67 3.61
C ASP A 524 23.32 29.88 3.02
N ARG A 525 24.14 30.55 2.21
CA ARG A 525 25.33 29.93 1.60
C ARG A 525 26.36 29.47 2.62
N GLN A 526 26.36 30.05 3.82
CA GLN A 526 27.22 29.69 4.95
C GLN A 526 26.55 28.66 5.88
N LYS A 527 25.41 28.08 5.48
CA LYS A 527 24.64 27.07 6.23
C LYS A 527 24.10 27.58 7.57
N ARG A 528 23.84 28.88 7.66
CA ARG A 528 23.15 29.51 8.80
C ARG A 528 21.67 29.62 8.51
N VAL A 529 20.86 29.65 9.57
CA VAL A 529 19.39 29.77 9.47
C VAL A 529 19.03 31.06 8.74
N ALA A 530 18.35 30.93 7.60
CA ALA A 530 17.95 32.05 6.75
C ALA A 530 16.43 32.19 6.60
N LYS A 531 15.71 31.07 6.70
CA LYS A 531 14.25 31.01 6.68
C LYS A 531 13.75 30.06 7.76
N VAL A 532 12.71 30.47 8.46
CA VAL A 532 11.99 29.62 9.41
C VAL A 532 10.49 29.64 9.11
N ARG A 533 9.76 28.59 9.45
CA ARG A 533 8.30 28.56 9.39
C ARG A 533 7.75 28.47 10.80
N VAL A 534 6.92 29.44 11.20
CA VAL A 534 6.39 29.51 12.57
C VAL A 534 5.49 28.31 12.84
N SER A 535 5.53 27.80 14.07
CA SER A 535 4.64 26.73 14.52
C SER A 535 3.91 27.16 15.79
N PRO A 536 2.61 26.82 15.94
CA PRO A 536 1.86 27.12 17.15
C PRO A 536 2.28 26.25 18.35
N HIS A 537 3.03 25.18 18.13
CA HIS A 537 3.39 24.20 19.15
C HIS A 537 4.77 23.57 18.93
N LYS A 538 5.18 22.71 19.87
CA LYS A 538 6.44 21.95 19.84
C LYS A 538 6.32 20.52 19.28
N TYR A 539 5.13 20.13 18.80
CA TYR A 539 4.87 18.83 18.17
C TYR A 539 5.29 18.82 16.69
N ALA A 540 5.21 17.64 16.07
CA ALA A 540 5.45 17.47 14.64
C ALA A 540 4.61 18.45 13.78
N PRO A 541 5.11 18.90 12.61
CA PRO A 541 4.38 19.75 11.70
C PRO A 541 3.02 19.17 11.31
N ASP A 542 1.97 19.98 11.44
CA ASP A 542 0.60 19.69 11.03
C ASP A 542 0.05 20.79 10.10
N GLU A 543 -1.23 20.73 9.78
CA GLU A 543 -1.94 21.73 8.95
C GLU A 543 -1.98 23.14 9.55
N LYS A 544 -1.65 23.30 10.84
CA LYS A 544 -1.64 24.60 11.54
C LYS A 544 -0.28 25.30 11.43
N LEU A 545 0.61 24.79 10.57
CA LEU A 545 1.89 25.42 10.28
C LEU A 545 1.69 26.87 9.81
N GLY A 546 2.40 27.79 10.44
CA GLY A 546 2.30 29.22 10.19
C GLY A 546 3.08 29.65 8.94
N THR A 547 3.27 30.97 8.85
CA THR A 547 3.95 31.60 7.72
C THR A 547 5.46 31.38 7.75
N VAL A 548 6.09 31.47 6.57
CA VAL A 548 7.54 31.50 6.43
C VAL A 548 8.04 32.92 6.74
N ILE A 549 9.03 33.02 7.61
CA ILE A 549 9.72 34.24 8.02
C ILE A 549 11.18 34.17 7.53
N ALA A 550 11.66 35.27 6.94
CA ALA A 550 13.01 35.41 6.43
C ALA A 550 13.49 36.88 6.51
N GLY A 551 14.79 37.11 6.29
CA GLY A 551 15.35 38.46 6.22
C GLY A 551 15.20 39.25 7.52
N ALA A 552 14.80 40.52 7.44
CA ALA A 552 14.67 41.41 8.62
C ALA A 552 13.66 40.88 9.65
N ALA A 553 12.54 40.30 9.20
CA ALA A 553 11.51 39.75 10.08
C ALA A 553 12.01 38.56 10.93
N LEU A 554 13.05 37.84 10.45
CA LEU A 554 13.67 36.77 11.25
C LEU A 554 14.38 37.34 12.49
N ALA A 555 15.00 38.52 12.37
CA ALA A 555 15.67 39.18 13.49
C ALA A 555 14.67 39.65 14.57
N GLU A 556 13.42 39.94 14.19
CA GLU A 556 12.36 40.35 15.12
C GLU A 556 11.91 39.23 16.07
N LEU A 557 12.16 37.96 15.70
CA LEU A 557 11.90 36.80 16.56
C LEU A 557 12.84 36.76 17.79
N GLY A 558 13.96 37.47 17.75
CA GLY A 558 14.98 37.48 18.81
C GLY A 558 16.03 36.38 18.61
N ARG A 559 16.81 36.09 19.66
CA ARG A 559 17.83 35.03 19.59
C ARG A 559 17.22 33.64 19.71
N ILE A 560 17.89 32.65 19.13
CA ILE A 560 17.58 31.24 19.34
C ILE A 560 17.97 30.89 20.77
N ARG A 561 16.99 30.47 21.58
CA ARG A 561 17.19 30.07 22.98
C ARG A 561 17.50 28.59 23.08
N ASP A 562 16.67 27.76 22.45
CA ASP A 562 16.74 26.30 22.54
C ASP A 562 16.59 25.64 21.16
N VAL A 563 17.26 24.52 20.96
CA VAL A 563 17.02 23.59 19.85
C VAL A 563 16.26 22.41 20.42
N LEU A 564 15.04 22.20 19.95
CA LEU A 564 14.12 21.23 20.52
C LEU A 564 14.09 19.95 19.69
N VAL A 565 13.86 18.84 20.39
CA VAL A 565 13.39 17.60 19.79
C VAL A 565 11.85 17.68 19.80
N PRO A 566 11.18 17.51 18.65
CA PRO A 566 9.73 17.55 18.59
C PRO A 566 9.12 16.48 19.49
N GLU A 567 8.11 16.84 20.27
CA GLU A 567 7.35 15.86 21.05
C GLU A 567 6.47 15.04 20.10
N THR A 568 6.44 13.71 20.30
CA THR A 568 5.57 12.77 19.57
C THR A 568 4.20 12.73 20.19
#